data_AF-A0A094C3J7-F1
#
_entry.id   AF-A0A094C3J7-F1
#
_cell.length_a   1.000
_cell.length_b   1.000
_cell.length_c   1.000
_cell.angle_alpha   90.00
_cell.angle_beta   90.00
_cell.angle_gamma   90.00
#
_symmetry.space_group_name_H-M   'P 1'
#
loop_
_entity.id
_entity.type
_entity.pdbx_description
1 polymer ?
#
loop_
_entity_poly.entity_id
_entity_poly.type
_entity_poly.pdbx_seq_one_letter_code
_entity_poly.pdbx_strand_id
1 'polypeptide(L)'
;MLECFSYEGAYYAVFEHVPISLAHVAKSPHFLTEVELAAILGQILEGLAHLASNGLEHGSLNCSNILLGTDGDIKIAGQERCQELASLDQGHSRDIRALGNITMELMQKYTKHDGAIGVDDLVRWPSDCNAVGFLSMTTSATSVDELLQHPLLQCGWDKVDLKWIAAFAAVASHRGYSYHE
;
A
#
# COMPACT_ATOMS: atom_id res chain seq x y z
N MET A 1 -18.24 -1.84 5.81
CA MET A 1 -18.86 -2.95 6.55
C MET A 1 -20.33 -3.00 6.15
N LEU A 2 -20.83 -4.15 5.71
CA LEU A 2 -22.20 -4.34 5.24
C LEU A 2 -23.13 -4.78 6.38
N GLU A 3 -22.64 -5.69 7.22
CA GLU A 3 -23.40 -6.25 8.34
C GLU A 3 -22.45 -6.68 9.46
N CYS A 4 -22.95 -6.72 10.69
CA CYS A 4 -22.26 -7.34 11.82
C CYS A 4 -23.28 -8.12 12.65
N PHE A 5 -22.98 -9.37 12.99
CA PHE A 5 -23.85 -10.22 13.79
C PHE A 5 -23.04 -11.12 14.73
N SER A 6 -23.70 -11.67 15.74
CA SER A 6 -23.12 -12.67 16.63
C SER A 6 -23.84 -14.00 16.45
N TYR A 7 -23.10 -15.10 16.47
CA TYR A 7 -23.64 -16.45 16.34
C TYR A 7 -22.72 -17.41 17.11
N GLU A 8 -23.31 -18.26 17.94
CA GLU A 8 -22.60 -19.26 18.76
C GLU A 8 -21.39 -18.72 19.56
N GLY A 9 -21.49 -17.49 20.08
CA GLY A 9 -20.44 -16.87 20.90
C GLY A 9 -19.30 -16.24 20.09
N ALA A 10 -19.38 -16.24 18.75
CA ALA A 10 -18.46 -15.53 17.87
C ALA A 10 -19.13 -14.27 17.27
N TYR A 11 -18.31 -13.27 16.95
CA TYR A 11 -18.71 -12.07 16.21
C TYR A 11 -18.26 -12.17 14.76
N TYR A 12 -19.15 -11.80 13.85
CA TYR A 12 -18.94 -11.83 12.42
C TYR A 12 -19.16 -10.44 11.85
N ALA A 13 -18.22 -9.98 11.03
CA ALA A 13 -18.36 -8.76 10.26
C ALA A 13 -18.35 -9.11 8.76
N VAL A 14 -19.36 -8.67 8.04
CA VAL A 14 -19.53 -8.92 6.61
C VAL A 14 -19.06 -7.69 5.85
N PHE A 15 -18.19 -7.93 4.87
CA PHE A 15 -17.63 -6.89 4.01
C PHE A 15 -17.91 -7.21 2.55
N GLU A 16 -17.67 -6.22 1.70
CA GLU A 16 -17.56 -6.47 0.26
C GLU A 16 -16.44 -7.48 -0.02
N HIS A 17 -16.60 -8.27 -1.08
CA HIS A 17 -15.59 -9.22 -1.48
C HIS A 17 -14.59 -8.58 -2.43
N VAL A 18 -13.34 -8.41 -1.97
CA VAL A 18 -12.22 -7.94 -2.79
C VAL A 18 -11.08 -8.97 -2.66
N PRO A 19 -10.91 -9.90 -3.61
CA PRO A 19 -10.04 -11.06 -3.45
C PRO A 19 -8.55 -10.75 -3.66
N ILE A 20 -8.22 -9.62 -4.28
CA ILE A 20 -6.85 -9.26 -4.64
C ILE A 20 -6.31 -8.27 -3.62
N SER A 21 -5.11 -8.57 -3.13
CA SER A 21 -4.32 -7.68 -2.29
C SER A 21 -3.06 -7.27 -3.01
N LEU A 22 -2.40 -6.21 -2.53
CA LEU A 22 -1.11 -5.80 -3.08
C LEU A 22 -0.04 -6.87 -2.92
N ALA A 23 -0.17 -7.81 -1.98
CA ALA A 23 0.74 -8.95 -1.88
C ALA A 23 0.61 -9.87 -3.11
N HIS A 24 -0.58 -9.98 -3.70
CA HIS A 24 -0.76 -10.68 -4.97
C HIS A 24 -0.17 -9.90 -6.14
N VAL A 25 -0.27 -8.57 -6.12
CA VAL A 25 0.33 -7.69 -7.14
C VAL A 25 1.86 -7.75 -7.08
N ALA A 26 2.44 -7.69 -5.87
CA ALA A 26 3.87 -7.83 -5.63
C ALA A 26 4.38 -9.23 -6.02
N LYS A 27 3.57 -10.28 -5.90
CA LYS A 27 3.94 -11.62 -6.40
C LYS A 27 3.61 -11.84 -7.88
N SER A 28 2.97 -10.89 -8.54
CA SER A 28 2.70 -11.00 -9.98
C SER A 28 3.97 -10.68 -10.79
N PRO A 29 4.16 -11.35 -11.94
CA PRO A 29 5.36 -11.17 -12.76
C PRO A 29 5.44 -9.82 -13.49
N HIS A 30 4.35 -9.07 -13.54
CA HIS A 30 4.34 -7.72 -14.07
C HIS A 30 4.98 -6.75 -13.08
N PHE A 31 6.01 -6.02 -13.51
CA PHE A 31 6.56 -4.91 -12.73
C PHE A 31 5.79 -3.64 -13.03
N LEU A 32 5.35 -2.95 -11.97
CA LEU A 32 4.58 -1.72 -12.07
C LEU A 32 5.38 -0.63 -12.78
N THR A 33 4.68 0.19 -13.55
CA THR A 33 5.19 1.47 -14.01
C THR A 33 5.13 2.52 -12.90
N GLU A 34 5.82 3.65 -13.08
CA GLU A 34 5.78 4.77 -12.13
C GLU A 34 4.36 5.34 -11.96
N VAL A 35 3.56 5.39 -13.03
CA VAL A 35 2.17 5.88 -12.99
C VAL A 35 1.26 4.90 -12.24
N GLU A 36 1.40 3.60 -12.47
CA GLU A 36 0.62 2.58 -11.75
C GLU A 36 0.98 2.57 -10.26
N LEU A 37 2.26 2.74 -9.93
CA LEU A 37 2.71 2.89 -8.55
C LEU A 37 2.10 4.15 -7.92
N ALA A 38 2.11 5.28 -8.62
CA ALA A 38 1.49 6.52 -8.16
C ALA A 38 -0.02 6.36 -7.92
N ALA A 39 -0.73 5.66 -8.81
CA ALA A 39 -2.17 5.38 -8.66
C ALA A 39 -2.48 4.54 -7.40
N ILE A 40 -1.59 3.60 -7.06
CA ILE A 40 -1.72 2.79 -5.84
C ILE A 40 -1.44 3.64 -4.60
N LEU A 41 -0.27 4.31 -4.59
CA LEU A 41 0.19 5.06 -3.41
C LEU A 41 -0.69 6.28 -3.11
N GLY A 42 -1.18 6.97 -4.13
CA GLY A 42 -2.10 8.09 -3.99
C GLY A 42 -3.37 7.70 -3.24
N GLN A 43 -4.02 6.61 -3.67
CA GLN A 43 -5.22 6.10 -3.00
C GLN A 43 -4.94 5.58 -1.57
N ILE A 44 -3.77 4.95 -1.31
CA ILE A 44 -3.38 4.57 0.06
C ILE A 44 -3.24 5.81 0.95
N LEU A 45 -2.57 6.86 0.46
CA LEU A 45 -2.37 8.10 1.21
C LEU A 45 -3.68 8.83 1.47
N GLU A 46 -4.63 8.83 0.53
CA GLU A 46 -5.98 9.36 0.76
C GLU A 46 -6.68 8.61 1.92
N GLY A 47 -6.58 7.28 1.94
CA GLY A 47 -7.11 6.46 3.03
C GLY A 47 -6.42 6.73 4.38
N LEU A 48 -5.09 6.91 4.37
CA LEU A 48 -4.32 7.25 5.56
C LEU A 48 -4.61 8.66 6.08
N ALA A 49 -4.76 9.63 5.19
CA ALA A 49 -5.15 10.99 5.55
C ALA A 49 -6.56 11.00 6.16
N HIS A 50 -7.47 10.17 5.64
CA HIS A 50 -8.78 9.99 6.23
C HIS A 50 -8.71 9.43 7.66
N LEU A 51 -7.92 8.37 7.90
CA LEU A 51 -7.70 7.84 9.25
C LEU A 51 -7.12 8.90 10.20
N ALA A 52 -6.06 9.59 9.78
CA ALA A 52 -5.40 10.62 10.57
C ALA A 52 -6.35 11.78 10.93
N SER A 53 -7.20 12.21 9.99
CA SER A 53 -8.22 13.25 10.23
C SER A 53 -9.28 12.85 11.26
N ASN A 54 -9.46 11.54 11.46
CA ASN A 54 -10.35 10.97 12.49
C ASN A 54 -9.60 10.62 13.77
N GLY A 55 -8.32 11.01 13.92
CA GLY A 55 -7.51 10.70 15.08
C GLY A 55 -7.12 9.23 15.18
N LEU A 56 -7.05 8.53 14.05
CA LEU A 56 -6.72 7.10 13.97
C LEU A 56 -5.42 6.89 13.18
N GLU A 57 -4.70 5.83 13.53
CA GLU A 57 -3.71 5.18 12.67
C GLU A 57 -4.09 3.71 12.48
N HIS A 58 -3.68 3.09 11.37
CA HIS A 58 -3.86 1.66 11.16
C HIS A 58 -2.84 0.84 11.96
N GLY A 59 -1.61 1.33 12.11
CA GLY A 59 -0.58 0.78 13.01
C GLY A 59 0.06 -0.54 12.57
N SER A 60 -0.35 -1.13 11.45
CA SER A 60 0.10 -2.46 11.00
C SER A 60 -0.07 -2.73 9.50
N LEU A 61 0.00 -1.66 8.70
CA LEU A 61 -0.10 -1.73 7.24
C LEU A 61 0.95 -2.64 6.59
N ASN A 62 0.55 -3.37 5.55
CA ASN A 62 1.42 -4.16 4.67
C ASN A 62 0.68 -4.51 3.36
N CYS A 63 1.38 -5.08 2.38
CA CYS A 63 0.76 -5.44 1.10
C CYS A 63 -0.43 -6.41 1.21
N SER A 64 -0.58 -7.17 2.30
CA SER A 64 -1.69 -8.13 2.47
C SER A 64 -2.99 -7.48 2.96
N ASN A 65 -2.93 -6.30 3.61
CA ASN A 65 -4.11 -5.58 4.08
C ASN A 65 -4.48 -4.36 3.22
N ILE A 66 -3.78 -4.15 2.11
CA ILE A 66 -4.22 -3.25 1.05
C ILE A 66 -4.83 -4.06 -0.08
N LEU A 67 -6.11 -3.82 -0.34
CA LEU A 67 -6.91 -4.55 -1.33
C LEU A 67 -7.04 -3.75 -2.62
N LEU A 68 -7.06 -4.45 -3.75
CA LEU A 68 -7.26 -3.89 -5.09
C LEU A 68 -8.56 -4.44 -5.68
N GLY A 69 -9.54 -3.55 -5.86
CA GLY A 69 -10.81 -3.84 -6.52
C GLY A 69 -10.69 -3.94 -8.04
N THR A 70 -11.69 -4.56 -8.68
CA THR A 70 -11.72 -4.75 -10.13
C THR A 70 -11.87 -3.45 -10.92
N ASP A 71 -12.33 -2.38 -10.25
CA ASP A 71 -12.43 -1.05 -10.82
C ASP A 71 -11.18 -0.19 -10.59
N GLY A 72 -10.13 -0.78 -10.02
CA GLY A 72 -8.86 -0.12 -9.72
C GLY A 72 -8.85 0.63 -8.39
N ASP A 73 -9.91 0.51 -7.59
CA ASP A 73 -9.99 1.09 -6.26
C ASP A 73 -9.05 0.39 -5.29
N ILE A 74 -8.26 1.18 -4.58
CA ILE A 74 -7.42 0.69 -3.49
C ILE A 74 -8.14 0.91 -2.16
N LYS A 75 -8.16 -0.13 -1.32
CA LYS A 75 -8.85 -0.11 -0.03
C LYS A 75 -7.97 -0.62 1.09
N ILE A 76 -7.95 0.11 2.19
CA ILE A 76 -7.31 -0.32 3.43
C ILE A 76 -8.29 -1.25 4.17
N ALA A 77 -7.86 -2.49 4.41
CA ALA A 77 -8.59 -3.50 5.19
C ALA A 77 -7.88 -3.75 6.53
N GLY A 78 -8.51 -4.52 7.43
CA GLY A 78 -7.94 -4.80 8.75
C GLY A 78 -8.30 -3.74 9.79
N GLN A 79 -9.53 -3.20 9.71
CA GLN A 79 -10.02 -2.13 10.56
C GLN A 79 -9.97 -2.47 12.06
N GLU A 80 -9.98 -3.75 12.43
CA GLU A 80 -9.79 -4.22 13.79
C GLU A 80 -8.41 -3.92 14.38
N ARG A 81 -7.46 -3.50 13.54
CA ARG A 81 -6.09 -3.14 13.93
C ARG A 81 -5.90 -1.64 14.12
N CYS A 82 -6.86 -0.83 13.67
CA CYS A 82 -6.80 0.61 13.85
C CYS A 82 -6.82 0.95 15.35
N GLN A 83 -6.04 1.97 15.70
CA GLN A 83 -5.91 2.46 17.06
C GLN A 83 -5.97 3.98 17.07
N GLU A 84 -6.35 4.55 18.21
CA GLU A 84 -6.25 6.00 18.42
C GLU A 84 -4.79 6.44 18.21
N LEU A 85 -4.64 7.55 17.51
CA LEU A 85 -3.35 8.16 17.28
C LEU A 85 -2.77 8.57 18.64
N ALA A 86 -1.75 7.85 19.11
CA ALA A 86 -1.14 8.14 20.38
C ALA A 86 -0.48 9.53 20.30
N SER A 87 -0.95 10.46 21.13
CA SER A 87 -0.44 11.83 21.22
C SER A 87 1.00 11.96 21.74
N LEU A 88 1.71 10.83 21.94
CA LEU A 88 2.97 10.75 22.69
C LEU A 88 4.13 10.08 21.94
N ASP A 89 3.92 9.38 20.82
CA ASP A 89 5.05 8.86 20.05
C ASP A 89 5.61 9.99 19.17
N GLN A 90 6.65 10.66 19.65
CA GLN A 90 7.50 11.61 18.90
C GLN A 90 8.28 10.95 17.74
N GLY A 91 7.92 9.73 17.36
CA GLY A 91 8.58 8.91 16.34
C GLY A 91 7.72 8.80 15.08
N HIS A 92 8.39 8.70 13.93
CA HIS A 92 7.78 8.49 12.62
C HIS A 92 6.51 7.63 12.66
N SER A 93 5.43 8.13 12.04
CA SER A 93 4.16 7.41 11.94
C SER A 93 4.40 5.96 11.50
N ARG A 94 3.84 5.01 12.25
CA ARG A 94 3.98 3.57 11.97
C ARG A 94 3.47 3.24 10.56
N ASP A 95 2.43 3.95 10.14
CA ASP A 95 1.83 3.83 8.82
C ASP A 95 2.74 4.39 7.72
N ILE A 96 3.43 5.52 7.95
CA ILE A 96 4.43 6.06 6.99
C ILE A 96 5.59 5.07 6.80
N ARG A 97 6.11 4.51 7.90
CA ARG A 97 7.17 3.49 7.81
C ARG A 97 6.70 2.23 7.07
N ALA A 98 5.46 1.78 7.34
CA ALA A 98 4.88 0.66 6.62
C ALA A 98 4.68 0.98 5.13
N LEU A 99 4.32 2.22 4.78
CA LEU A 99 4.19 2.67 3.40
C LEU A 99 5.52 2.61 2.64
N GLY A 100 6.65 2.92 3.30
CA GLY A 100 7.98 2.72 2.73
C GLY A 100 8.24 1.25 2.33
N ASN A 101 7.90 0.31 3.21
CA ASN A 101 8.02 -1.13 2.92
C ASN A 101 7.08 -1.58 1.79
N ILE A 102 5.83 -1.12 1.79
CA ILE A 102 4.87 -1.41 0.71
C ILE A 102 5.39 -0.88 -0.62
N THR A 103 5.88 0.36 -0.65
CA THR A 103 6.42 0.99 -1.86
C THR A 103 7.61 0.19 -2.40
N MET A 104 8.56 -0.15 -1.53
CA MET A 104 9.71 -0.99 -1.88
C MET A 104 9.29 -2.36 -2.43
N GLU A 105 8.38 -3.07 -1.75
CA GLU A 105 7.88 -4.38 -2.17
C GLU A 105 7.18 -4.30 -3.54
N LEU A 106 6.41 -3.25 -3.81
CA LEU A 106 5.76 -3.04 -5.10
C LEU A 106 6.77 -2.75 -6.23
N MET A 107 7.84 -2.00 -5.92
CA MET A 107 8.89 -1.64 -6.87
C MET A 107 9.76 -2.84 -7.26
N GLN A 108 10.15 -3.67 -6.29
CA GLN A 108 11.17 -4.72 -6.51
C GLN A 108 10.73 -6.14 -6.14
N LYS A 109 9.48 -6.34 -5.72
CA LYS A 109 8.85 -7.65 -5.40
C LYS A 109 9.23 -8.26 -4.05
N TYR A 110 10.11 -7.60 -3.30
CA TYR A 110 10.52 -8.01 -1.95
C TYR A 110 10.91 -6.80 -1.10
N THR A 111 10.94 -7.01 0.22
CA THR A 111 11.53 -6.09 1.19
C THR A 111 12.93 -6.56 1.58
N LYS A 112 13.83 -5.63 1.87
CA LYS A 112 15.18 -5.95 2.31
C LYS A 112 15.22 -6.58 3.70
N HIS A 113 16.02 -7.62 3.88
CA HIS A 113 16.15 -8.36 5.14
C HIS A 113 16.81 -7.56 6.25
N ASP A 114 17.64 -6.58 5.91
CA ASP A 114 18.32 -5.68 6.86
C ASP A 114 17.42 -4.52 7.33
N GLY A 115 16.20 -4.41 6.79
CA GLY A 115 15.25 -3.34 7.09
C GLY A 115 15.57 -2.00 6.43
N ALA A 116 16.56 -1.93 5.54
CA ALA A 116 16.85 -0.74 4.77
C ALA A 116 15.72 -0.43 3.77
N ILE A 117 15.49 0.85 3.52
CA ILE A 117 14.54 1.34 2.52
C ILE A 117 15.32 1.77 1.28
N GLY A 118 15.06 1.12 0.14
CA GLY A 118 15.71 1.42 -1.13
C GLY A 118 15.44 0.36 -2.19
N VAL A 119 15.94 0.59 -3.40
CA VAL A 119 15.80 -0.34 -4.53
C VAL A 119 17.14 -0.79 -5.09
N ASP A 120 17.21 -2.04 -5.55
CA ASP A 120 18.45 -2.63 -6.08
C ASP A 120 18.61 -2.48 -7.60
N ASP A 121 17.51 -2.60 -8.35
CA ASP A 121 17.52 -2.46 -9.82
C ASP A 121 17.42 -0.98 -10.23
N LEU A 122 18.56 -0.29 -10.24
CA LEU A 122 18.67 1.10 -10.67
C LEU A 122 18.47 1.30 -12.18
N VAL A 123 18.47 0.22 -12.98
CA VAL A 123 18.12 0.31 -14.41
C VAL A 123 16.61 0.47 -14.55
N ARG A 124 15.84 -0.26 -13.75
CA ARG A 124 14.38 -0.14 -13.69
C ARG A 124 13.93 1.10 -12.93
N TRP A 125 14.56 1.40 -11.81
CA TRP A 125 14.23 2.51 -10.92
C TRP A 125 15.42 3.45 -10.79
N PRO A 126 15.64 4.34 -11.78
CA PRO A 126 16.71 5.33 -11.72
C PRO A 126 16.63 6.18 -10.46
N SER A 127 17.78 6.52 -9.89
CA SER A 127 17.86 7.26 -8.62
C SER A 127 17.21 8.64 -8.65
N ASP A 128 17.06 9.22 -9.84
CA ASP A 128 16.47 10.54 -10.10
C ASP A 128 14.97 10.49 -10.47
N CYS A 129 14.36 9.29 -10.52
CA CYS A 129 12.92 9.19 -10.77
C CYS A 129 12.09 9.52 -9.52
N ASN A 130 10.83 9.90 -9.73
CA ASN A 130 9.96 10.32 -8.64
C ASN A 130 9.61 9.14 -7.72
N ALA A 131 9.55 7.91 -8.23
CA ALA A 131 9.30 6.73 -7.40
C ALA A 131 10.38 6.50 -6.35
N VAL A 132 11.66 6.62 -6.72
CA VAL A 132 12.78 6.52 -5.77
C VAL A 132 12.80 7.71 -4.81
N GLY A 133 12.53 8.92 -5.31
CA GLY A 133 12.38 10.12 -4.48
C GLY A 133 11.29 9.96 -3.42
N PHE A 134 10.13 9.43 -3.81
CA PHE A 134 9.02 9.16 -2.89
C PHE A 134 9.41 8.10 -1.85
N LEU A 135 10.00 6.98 -2.28
CA LEU A 135 10.46 5.93 -1.39
C LEU A 135 11.43 6.48 -0.34
N SER A 136 12.39 7.32 -0.75
CA SER A 136 13.31 8.01 0.16
C SER A 136 12.55 8.93 1.13
N MET A 137 11.57 9.69 0.65
CA MET A 137 10.78 10.60 1.48
C MET A 137 10.03 9.88 2.61
N THR A 138 9.61 8.62 2.42
CA THR A 138 8.95 7.82 3.48
C THR A 138 9.82 7.62 4.74
N THR A 139 11.14 7.78 4.62
CA THR A 139 12.07 7.64 5.75
C THR A 139 12.19 8.89 6.61
N SER A 140 11.83 10.06 6.05
CA SER A 140 12.01 11.36 6.69
C SER A 140 10.69 12.09 6.95
N ALA A 141 9.62 11.74 6.22
CA ALA A 141 8.32 12.40 6.35
C ALA A 141 7.77 12.28 7.77
N THR A 142 7.16 13.36 8.24
CA THR A 142 6.55 13.45 9.56
C THR A 142 5.03 13.32 9.52
N SER A 143 4.42 13.49 8.34
CA SER A 143 2.98 13.42 8.13
C SER A 143 2.63 12.83 6.77
N VAL A 144 1.38 12.35 6.65
CA VAL A 144 0.80 11.89 5.38
C VAL A 144 0.66 13.06 4.39
N ASP A 145 0.37 14.26 4.89
CA ASP A 145 0.21 15.47 4.08
C ASP A 145 1.50 15.84 3.33
N GLU A 146 2.67 15.68 3.97
CA GLU A 146 3.96 15.88 3.30
C GLU A 146 4.13 14.94 2.09
N LEU A 147 3.76 13.67 2.25
CA LEU A 147 3.85 12.67 1.19
C LEU A 147 2.87 12.95 0.05
N LEU A 148 1.66 13.46 0.35
CA LEU A 148 0.66 13.85 -0.64
C LEU A 148 1.16 14.97 -1.58
N GLN A 149 2.09 15.82 -1.12
CA GLN A 149 2.68 16.88 -1.94
C GLN A 149 3.82 16.39 -2.85
N HIS A 150 4.23 15.13 -2.78
CA HIS A 150 5.35 14.62 -3.55
C HIS A 150 5.07 14.63 -5.06
N PRO A 151 6.04 15.02 -5.93
CA PRO A 151 5.85 15.08 -7.39
C PRO A 151 5.36 13.78 -8.05
N LEU A 152 5.70 12.62 -7.49
CA LEU A 152 5.17 11.31 -7.94
C LEU A 152 3.65 11.31 -8.03
N LEU A 153 2.96 11.97 -7.10
CA LEU A 153 1.50 11.98 -7.02
C LEU A 153 0.87 13.06 -7.89
N GLN A 154 1.67 13.94 -8.48
CA GLN A 154 1.23 15.03 -9.37
C GLN A 154 1.26 14.63 -10.85
N CYS A 155 1.57 13.37 -11.17
CA CYS A 155 1.71 12.88 -12.55
C CYS A 155 0.37 12.63 -13.28
N GLY A 156 -0.78 12.92 -12.64
CA GLY A 156 -2.11 12.72 -13.25
C GLY A 156 -2.53 11.26 -13.36
N TRP A 157 -2.16 10.44 -12.37
CA TRP A 157 -2.56 9.04 -12.29
C TRP A 157 -4.10 8.87 -12.21
N ASP A 158 -4.62 7.77 -12.74
CA ASP A 158 -6.04 7.39 -12.63
C ASP A 158 -6.14 5.93 -12.14
N LYS A 159 -7.10 5.66 -11.27
CA LYS A 159 -7.38 4.29 -10.82
C LYS A 159 -7.72 3.33 -11.97
N VAL A 160 -8.22 3.85 -13.09
CA VAL A 160 -8.51 3.04 -14.30
C VAL A 160 -7.26 2.30 -14.80
N ASP A 161 -6.07 2.86 -14.59
CA ASP A 161 -4.79 2.23 -14.95
C ASP A 161 -4.53 0.93 -14.17
N LEU A 162 -5.24 0.71 -13.06
CA LEU A 162 -5.09 -0.48 -12.20
C LEU A 162 -6.07 -1.61 -12.52
N LYS A 163 -7.11 -1.38 -13.35
CA LYS A 163 -8.15 -2.39 -13.61
C LYS A 163 -7.58 -3.68 -14.19
N TRP A 164 -6.66 -3.54 -15.14
CA TRP A 164 -6.05 -4.69 -15.79
C TRP A 164 -5.12 -5.45 -14.84
N ILE A 165 -4.47 -4.75 -13.90
CA ILE A 165 -3.58 -5.32 -12.88
C ILE A 165 -4.38 -6.22 -11.95
N ALA A 166 -5.59 -5.82 -11.55
CA ALA A 166 -6.47 -6.65 -10.73
C ALA A 166 -6.75 -8.01 -11.40
N ALA A 167 -7.13 -7.99 -12.68
CA ALA A 167 -7.37 -9.20 -13.46
C ALA A 167 -6.10 -10.05 -13.63
N PHE A 168 -4.96 -9.39 -13.90
CA PHE A 168 -3.68 -10.07 -14.08
C PHE A 168 -3.19 -10.75 -12.80
N ALA A 169 -3.24 -10.05 -11.67
CA ALA A 169 -2.85 -10.58 -10.37
C ALA A 169 -3.74 -11.77 -9.95
N ALA A 170 -5.03 -11.74 -10.27
CA ALA A 170 -5.95 -12.85 -10.02
C ALA A 170 -5.53 -14.13 -10.76
N VAL A 171 -5.06 -14.02 -12.00
CA VAL A 171 -4.58 -15.18 -12.78
C VAL A 171 -3.19 -15.64 -12.30
N ALA A 172 -2.31 -14.69 -12.00
CA ALA A 172 -0.93 -14.99 -11.60
C ALA A 172 -0.82 -15.64 -10.22
N SER A 173 -1.72 -15.30 -9.28
CA SER A 173 -1.73 -15.84 -7.91
C SER A 173 -1.81 -17.38 -7.89
N HIS A 174 -2.51 -17.98 -8.84
CA HIS A 174 -2.63 -19.44 -8.96
C HIS A 174 -1.36 -20.14 -9.47
N ARG A 175 -0.36 -19.40 -9.95
CA ARG A 175 0.86 -19.95 -10.55
C ARG A 175 2.06 -19.99 -9.60
N GLY A 176 1.99 -19.33 -8.44
CA GLY A 176 2.97 -19.48 -7.36
C GLY A 176 4.35 -18.89 -7.64
N TYR A 177 4.43 -17.68 -8.19
CA TYR A 177 5.71 -16.96 -8.36
C TYR A 177 6.33 -16.57 -7.01
N SER A 178 7.66 -16.65 -6.92
CA SER A 178 8.45 -16.23 -5.76
C SER A 178 9.62 -15.35 -6.19
N TYR A 179 9.85 -14.28 -5.44
CA TYR A 179 10.96 -13.34 -5.62
C TYR A 179 11.72 -13.28 -4.29
N HIS A 180 13.04 -13.15 -4.39
CA HIS A 180 13.95 -13.11 -3.24
C HIS A 180 14.90 -11.93 -3.44
N GLU A 181 15.33 -11.35 -2.32
CA GLU A 181 16.42 -10.36 -2.28
C GLU A 181 17.71 -10.93 -2.87
#